data_AF-A0A413WMP4-F1
#
_entry.id   AF-A0A413WMP4-F1
#
_cell.length_a   1.000
_cell.length_b   1.000
_cell.length_c   1.000
_cell.angle_alpha   90.00
_cell.angle_beta   90.00
_cell.angle_gamma   90.00
#
_symmetry.space_group_name_H-M   'P 1'
#
loop_
_entity.id
_entity.type
_entity.pdbx_description
1 polymer ?
#
loop_
_entity_poly.entity_id
_entity_poly.type
_entity_poly.pdbx_seq_one_letter_code
_entity_poly.pdbx_strand_id
1 'polypeptide(L)'
;MTWMIPKQHGAWSMLILPFLLGGIVGGWTLAHIPFTIAWLFVYMGTFFLFQYIKQRKKSQKLLRTVVTYLAIASVAAIPVFLAEWRIVWFVLAMMPFGLINAYFAKMKDERNVWNDVSAVTSFCIGGIASYYLGARVLDETMVWMFVLPYLYFLGSIFFVKTMIREKKSRFYRNVSWGYHSLLVAIFIMFGYPLLAFAYVPSLVRAVAFYGKKIPIVKIGIVEIANSVFVLGCLSWYLFS
;
A
#
# COMPACT_ATOMS: atom_id res chain seq x y z
N MET A 1 -16.27 0.40 23.97
CA MET A 1 -16.27 0.57 22.50
C MET A 1 -15.72 -0.73 21.90
N THR A 2 -16.39 -1.36 20.93
CA THR A 2 -15.82 -2.54 20.26
C THR A 2 -14.86 -2.08 19.17
N TRP A 3 -13.59 -2.48 19.24
CA TRP A 3 -12.59 -2.14 18.23
C TRP A 3 -12.96 -2.76 16.89
N MET A 4 -13.01 -1.94 15.84
CA MET A 4 -13.35 -2.39 14.49
C MET A 4 -12.08 -2.42 13.64
N ILE A 5 -11.75 -3.57 13.07
CA ILE A 5 -10.55 -3.74 12.26
C ILE A 5 -10.93 -3.98 10.79
N PRO A 6 -10.31 -3.28 9.83
CA PRO A 6 -10.50 -3.54 8.40
C PRO A 6 -10.19 -5.01 8.04
N LYS A 7 -11.15 -5.70 7.42
CA LYS A 7 -11.01 -7.11 6.99
C LYS A 7 -10.31 -7.26 5.62
N GLN A 8 -9.51 -6.28 5.21
CA GLN A 8 -8.87 -6.25 3.89
C GLN A 8 -7.40 -6.70 3.99
N HIS A 9 -7.17 -8.02 3.94
CA HIS A 9 -5.82 -8.59 4.10
C HIS A 9 -4.77 -8.02 3.13
N GLY A 10 -5.12 -7.80 1.86
CA GLY A 10 -4.18 -7.24 0.87
C GLY A 10 -3.83 -5.76 1.10
N ALA A 11 -4.76 -4.98 1.66
CA ALA A 11 -4.51 -3.56 1.96
C ALA A 11 -3.52 -3.39 3.13
N TRP A 12 -3.46 -4.36 4.05
CA TRP A 12 -2.46 -4.36 5.11
C TRP A 12 -1.04 -4.50 4.58
N SER A 13 -0.80 -5.39 3.60
CA SER A 13 0.51 -5.48 2.94
C SER A 13 0.89 -4.18 2.24
N MET A 14 -0.08 -3.55 1.55
CA MET A 14 0.12 -2.27 0.87
C MET A 14 0.46 -1.12 1.83
N LEU A 15 -0.14 -1.12 3.03
CA LEU A 15 0.13 -0.15 4.07
C LEU A 15 1.50 -0.35 4.74
N ILE A 16 1.86 -1.59 5.02
CA ILE A 16 3.01 -1.95 5.87
C ILE A 16 4.31 -1.97 5.07
N LEU A 17 4.33 -2.58 3.88
CA LEU A 17 5.57 -2.83 3.16
C LEU A 17 6.32 -1.54 2.79
N PRO A 18 5.71 -0.51 2.14
CA PRO A 18 6.44 0.69 1.78
C PRO A 18 6.95 1.43 3.02
N PHE A 19 6.15 1.45 4.09
CA PHE A 19 6.51 2.08 5.36
C PHE A 19 7.71 1.40 6.04
N LEU A 20 7.71 0.07 6.10
CA LEU A 20 8.84 -0.70 6.64
C LEU A 20 10.09 -0.55 5.77
N LEU A 21 9.95 -0.63 4.44
CA LEU A 21 11.07 -0.43 3.53
C LEU A 21 11.72 0.95 3.77
N GLY A 22 10.90 2.00 3.89
CA GLY A 22 11.39 3.34 4.17
C GLY A 22 12.18 3.42 5.48
N GLY A 23 11.66 2.87 6.57
CA GLY A 23 12.36 2.90 7.86
C GLY A 23 13.61 2.01 7.91
N ILE A 24 13.63 0.90 7.16
CA ILE A 24 14.82 0.04 7.02
C ILE A 24 15.92 0.79 6.28
N VAL A 25 15.62 1.39 5.13
CA VAL A 25 16.62 2.07 4.28
C VAL A 25 17.01 3.42 4.84
N GLY A 26 16.06 4.17 5.41
CA GLY A 26 16.31 5.51 5.97
C GLY A 26 16.84 5.50 7.40
N GLY A 27 16.80 4.35 8.08
CA GLY A 27 17.21 4.22 9.48
C GLY A 27 16.09 4.52 10.48
N TRP A 28 15.89 3.59 11.41
CA TRP A 28 14.87 3.72 12.45
C TRP A 28 15.24 4.77 13.50
N THR A 29 14.26 5.61 13.84
CA THR A 29 14.37 6.62 14.92
C THR A 29 13.23 6.45 15.91
N LEU A 30 13.36 7.01 17.11
CA LEU A 30 12.27 6.97 18.10
C LEU A 30 10.97 7.60 17.58
N ALA A 31 11.05 8.56 16.65
CA ALA A 31 9.88 9.18 16.02
C ALA A 31 9.09 8.20 15.12
N HIS A 32 9.68 7.08 14.69
CA HIS A 32 8.96 6.07 13.91
C HIS A 32 7.92 5.31 14.74
N ILE A 33 8.07 5.24 16.07
CA ILE A 33 7.07 4.61 16.96
C ILE A 33 5.74 5.38 16.90
N PRO A 34 5.69 6.68 17.25
CA PRO A 34 4.46 7.45 17.11
C PRO A 34 4.04 7.60 15.65
N PHE A 35 4.97 7.62 14.69
CA PHE A 35 4.60 7.65 13.28
C PHE A 35 3.86 6.39 12.84
N THR A 36 4.29 5.22 13.28
CA THR A 36 3.59 3.94 13.02
C THR A 36 2.17 3.98 13.60
N ILE A 37 2.00 4.50 14.81
CA ILE A 37 0.68 4.65 15.43
C ILE A 37 -0.18 5.61 14.60
N ALA A 38 0.33 6.80 14.26
CA ALA A 38 -0.38 7.76 13.42
C ALA A 38 -0.77 7.14 12.07
N TRP A 39 0.15 6.46 11.41
CA TRP A 39 -0.03 5.80 10.12
C TRP A 39 -1.15 4.76 10.14
N LEU A 40 -1.11 3.84 11.11
CA LEU A 40 -2.11 2.79 11.27
C LEU A 40 -3.51 3.37 11.58
N PHE A 41 -3.58 4.35 12.47
CA PHE A 41 -4.85 4.94 12.88
C PHE A 41 -5.44 5.90 11.84
N VAL A 42 -4.63 6.62 11.05
CA VAL A 42 -5.10 7.35 9.87
C VAL A 42 -5.71 6.38 8.86
N TYR A 43 -5.04 5.26 8.56
CA TYR A 43 -5.59 4.24 7.64
C TYR A 43 -6.92 3.67 8.15
N MET A 44 -6.99 3.24 9.41
CA MET A 44 -8.23 2.71 9.97
C MET A 44 -9.34 3.78 10.01
N GLY A 45 -9.01 5.01 10.41
CA GLY A 45 -9.96 6.13 10.45
C GLY A 45 -10.51 6.48 9.07
N THR A 46 -9.66 6.58 8.06
CA THR A 46 -10.04 6.85 6.66
C THR A 46 -10.87 5.70 6.06
N PHE A 47 -10.51 4.45 6.34
CA PHE A 47 -11.31 3.29 5.94
C PHE A 47 -12.75 3.35 6.46
N PHE A 48 -12.93 3.61 7.75
CA PHE A 48 -14.26 3.74 8.34
C PHE A 48 -14.98 5.03 7.92
N LEU A 49 -14.24 6.09 7.60
CA LEU A 49 -14.80 7.32 7.03
C LEU A 49 -15.41 7.03 5.65
N PHE A 50 -14.72 6.28 4.79
CA PHE A 50 -15.24 5.89 3.48
C PHE A 50 -16.48 5.01 3.60
N GLN A 51 -16.50 4.06 4.54
CA GLN A 51 -17.72 3.30 4.85
C GLN A 51 -18.87 4.21 5.33
N TYR A 52 -18.57 5.23 6.12
CA TYR A 52 -19.57 6.18 6.61
C TYR A 52 -20.13 7.04 5.47
N ILE A 53 -19.28 7.49 4.55
CA ILE A 53 -19.67 8.23 3.36
C ILE A 53 -20.63 7.39 2.49
N LYS A 54 -20.32 6.11 2.30
CA LYS A 54 -21.12 5.15 1.52
C LYS A 54 -22.52 4.88 2.07
N GLN A 55 -22.71 4.99 3.39
CA GLN A 55 -23.99 4.69 4.03
C GLN A 55 -25.06 5.73 3.67
N ARG A 56 -26.26 5.23 3.31
CA ARG A 56 -27.46 6.07 3.08
C ARG A 56 -27.98 6.68 4.40
N LYS A 57 -28.05 5.88 5.47
CA LYS A 57 -28.35 6.34 6.84
C LYS A 57 -27.06 6.39 7.63
N LYS A 58 -26.68 7.58 8.10
CA LYS A 58 -25.42 7.81 8.78
C LYS A 58 -25.38 7.12 10.15
N SER A 59 -24.48 6.15 10.31
CA SER A 59 -24.29 5.46 11.58
C SER A 59 -23.46 6.29 12.56
N GLN A 60 -24.07 6.67 13.69
CA GLN A 60 -23.40 7.36 14.79
C GLN A 60 -22.25 6.53 15.39
N LYS A 61 -22.41 5.20 15.46
CA LYS A 61 -21.35 4.29 15.92
C LYS A 61 -20.11 4.38 15.01
N LEU A 62 -20.33 4.40 13.69
CA LEU A 62 -19.25 4.47 12.72
C LEU A 62 -18.56 5.84 12.76
N LEU A 63 -19.32 6.93 12.86
CA LEU A 63 -18.77 8.28 13.02
C LEU A 63 -17.91 8.40 14.28
N ARG A 64 -18.38 7.89 15.43
CA ARG A 64 -17.58 7.83 16.66
C ARG A 64 -16.28 7.05 16.45
N THR A 65 -16.33 5.94 15.73
CA THR A 65 -15.12 5.15 15.39
C THR A 65 -14.12 5.96 14.57
N VAL A 66 -14.59 6.67 13.55
CA VAL A 66 -13.76 7.56 12.73
C VAL A 66 -13.12 8.65 13.59
N VAL A 67 -13.92 9.35 14.40
CA VAL A 67 -13.43 10.45 15.25
C VAL A 67 -12.40 9.93 16.25
N THR A 68 -12.64 8.79 16.91
CA THR A 68 -11.68 8.21 17.85
C THR A 68 -10.36 7.84 17.17
N TYR A 69 -10.40 7.20 16.00
CA TYR A 69 -9.17 6.80 15.31
C TYR A 69 -8.39 7.99 14.78
N LEU A 70 -9.07 8.98 14.19
CA LEU A 70 -8.40 10.19 13.73
C LEU A 70 -7.88 11.04 14.91
N ALA A 71 -8.56 11.05 16.06
CA ALA A 71 -8.05 11.72 17.26
C ALA A 71 -6.77 11.05 17.79
N ILE A 72 -6.74 9.71 17.87
CA ILE A 72 -5.53 8.96 18.24
C ILE A 72 -4.40 9.26 17.25
N ALA A 73 -4.70 9.25 15.95
CA ALA A 73 -3.72 9.54 14.92
C ALA A 73 -3.16 10.97 15.03
N SER A 74 -4.01 11.97 15.27
CA SER A 74 -3.59 13.35 15.45
C SER A 74 -2.68 13.52 16.67
N VAL A 75 -3.02 12.89 17.81
CA VAL A 75 -2.17 12.94 19.01
C VAL A 75 -0.83 12.26 18.76
N ALA A 76 -0.82 11.10 18.11
CA ALA A 76 0.41 10.40 17.73
C ALA A 76 1.24 11.17 16.71
N ALA A 77 0.63 11.99 15.85
CA ALA A 77 1.35 12.79 14.88
C ALA A 77 2.10 13.99 15.50
N ILE A 78 1.69 14.47 16.69
CA ILE A 78 2.35 15.60 17.37
C ILE A 78 3.86 15.38 17.54
N PRO A 79 4.36 14.32 18.20
CA PRO A 79 5.79 14.09 18.34
C PRO A 79 6.51 13.87 17.00
N VAL A 80 5.82 13.39 15.97
CA VAL A 80 6.40 13.22 14.62
C VAL A 80 6.67 14.59 14.00
N PHE A 81 5.71 15.51 14.06
CA PHE A 81 5.89 16.88 13.53
C PHE A 81 6.85 17.71 14.37
N LEU A 82 6.94 17.48 15.68
CA LEU A 82 7.96 18.10 16.52
C LEU A 82 9.37 17.60 16.16
N ALA A 83 9.51 16.31 15.84
CA ALA A 83 10.77 15.75 15.39
C ALA A 83 11.13 16.18 13.96
N GLU A 84 10.13 16.35 13.09
CA GLU A 84 10.29 16.86 11.73
C GLU A 84 8.99 17.38 11.14
N TRP A 85 8.87 18.70 11.09
CA TRP A 85 7.67 19.35 10.59
C TRP A 85 7.48 19.16 9.08
N ARG A 86 8.57 18.96 8.32
CA ARG A 86 8.53 18.79 6.85
C ARG A 86 7.79 17.52 6.42
N ILE A 87 7.52 16.59 7.34
CA ILE A 87 6.62 15.46 7.09
C ILE A 87 5.23 15.92 6.60
N VAL A 88 4.84 17.16 6.91
CA VAL A 88 3.57 17.75 6.44
C VAL A 88 3.46 17.72 4.92
N TRP A 89 4.56 17.89 4.17
CA TRP A 89 4.54 17.90 2.72
C TRP A 89 4.12 16.55 2.13
N PHE A 90 4.50 15.44 2.76
CA PHE A 90 4.06 14.10 2.35
C PHE A 90 2.58 13.88 2.65
N VAL A 91 2.09 14.38 3.79
CA VAL A 91 0.66 14.35 4.12
C VAL A 91 -0.14 15.14 3.07
N LEU A 92 0.34 16.34 2.72
CA LEU A 92 -0.30 17.17 1.68
C LEU A 92 -0.28 16.46 0.31
N ALA A 93 0.84 15.83 -0.06
CA ALA A 93 0.97 15.06 -1.29
C ALA A 93 0.01 13.86 -1.37
N MET A 94 -0.37 13.26 -0.24
CA MET A 94 -1.37 12.18 -0.19
C MET A 94 -2.81 12.67 -0.34
N MET A 95 -3.11 13.95 -0.07
CA MET A 95 -4.50 14.44 -0.03
C MET A 95 -5.27 14.28 -1.35
N PRO A 96 -4.72 14.60 -2.53
CA PRO A 96 -5.45 14.42 -3.79
C PRO A 96 -5.90 12.97 -4.00
N PHE A 97 -5.04 12.01 -3.66
CA PHE A 97 -5.34 10.58 -3.73
C PHE A 97 -6.40 10.15 -2.71
N GLY A 98 -6.35 10.71 -1.50
CA GLY A 98 -7.41 10.58 -0.50
C GLY A 98 -8.77 11.06 -1.01
N LEU A 99 -8.80 12.18 -1.75
CA LEU A 99 -10.02 12.72 -2.35
C LEU A 99 -10.57 11.82 -3.47
N ILE A 100 -9.70 11.25 -4.32
CA ILE A 100 -10.08 10.24 -5.32
C ILE A 100 -10.74 9.04 -4.63
N ASN A 101 -10.15 8.55 -3.53
CA ASN A 101 -10.71 7.42 -2.79
C ASN A 101 -12.07 7.77 -2.16
N ALA A 102 -12.21 8.98 -1.62
CA ALA A 102 -13.48 9.48 -1.09
C ALA A 102 -14.56 9.60 -2.17
N TYR A 103 -14.18 10.02 -3.38
CA TYR A 103 -15.07 10.09 -4.54
C TYR A 103 -15.60 8.70 -4.92
N PHE A 104 -14.72 7.70 -5.05
CA PHE A 104 -15.14 6.32 -5.35
C PHE A 104 -15.98 5.71 -4.23
N ALA A 105 -15.68 6.01 -2.96
CA ALA A 105 -16.51 5.60 -1.82
C ALA A 105 -17.93 6.20 -1.90
N LYS A 106 -18.05 7.49 -2.25
CA LYS A 106 -19.34 8.18 -2.44
C LYS A 106 -20.14 7.56 -3.59
N MET A 107 -19.48 7.24 -4.70
CA MET A 107 -20.08 6.55 -5.85
C MET A 107 -20.38 5.07 -5.58
N LYS A 108 -19.91 4.52 -4.46
CA LYS A 108 -19.98 3.10 -4.11
C LYS A 108 -19.23 2.18 -5.09
N ASP A 109 -18.25 2.73 -5.81
CA ASP A 109 -17.39 2.05 -6.76
C ASP A 109 -15.96 1.87 -6.21
N GLU A 110 -15.86 1.41 -4.97
CA GLU A 110 -14.59 1.08 -4.29
C GLU A 110 -13.80 -0.05 -4.99
N ARG A 111 -14.39 -0.69 -6.00
CA ARG A 111 -13.80 -1.81 -6.74
C ARG A 111 -13.06 -1.35 -8.00
N ASN A 112 -13.10 -0.05 -8.28
CA ASN A 112 -12.44 0.54 -9.43
C ASN A 112 -10.92 0.39 -9.37
N VAL A 113 -10.27 0.13 -10.51
CA VAL A 113 -8.80 0.05 -10.59
C VAL A 113 -8.19 1.38 -10.14
N TRP A 114 -8.78 2.51 -10.54
CA TRP A 114 -8.25 3.84 -10.22
C TRP A 114 -8.33 4.17 -8.72
N ASN A 115 -9.32 3.63 -8.02
CA ASN A 115 -9.37 3.70 -6.56
C ASN A 115 -8.21 2.92 -5.93
N ASP A 116 -7.98 1.69 -6.39
CA ASP A 116 -6.88 0.84 -5.89
C ASP A 116 -5.50 1.49 -6.20
N VAL A 117 -5.32 2.05 -7.39
CA VAL A 117 -4.10 2.79 -7.81
C VAL A 117 -3.86 4.03 -6.95
N SER A 118 -4.91 4.79 -6.67
CA SER A 118 -4.84 5.97 -5.81
C SER A 118 -4.40 5.61 -4.38
N ALA A 119 -4.99 4.55 -3.81
CA ALA A 119 -4.59 4.04 -2.50
C ALA A 119 -3.12 3.58 -2.46
N VAL A 120 -2.68 2.80 -3.45
CA VAL A 120 -1.27 2.37 -3.55
C VAL A 120 -0.32 3.56 -3.65
N THR A 121 -0.70 4.59 -4.40
CA THR A 121 0.07 5.84 -4.51
C THR A 121 0.24 6.50 -3.14
N SER A 122 -0.85 6.67 -2.37
CA SER A 122 -0.79 7.18 -1.01
C SER A 122 0.12 6.35 -0.10
N PHE A 123 0.04 5.02 -0.17
CA PHE A 123 0.89 4.17 0.68
C PHE A 123 2.36 4.25 0.33
N CYS A 124 2.71 4.34 -0.97
CA CYS A 124 4.09 4.55 -1.39
C CYS A 124 4.62 5.93 -0.99
N ILE A 125 3.77 6.97 -0.98
CA ILE A 125 4.10 8.29 -0.40
C ILE A 125 4.37 8.16 1.12
N GLY A 126 3.60 7.34 1.84
CA GLY A 126 3.90 7.01 3.23
C GLY A 126 5.24 6.31 3.43
N GLY A 127 5.63 5.46 2.48
CA GLY A 127 6.95 4.80 2.47
C GLY A 127 8.11 5.79 2.35
N ILE A 128 8.05 6.71 1.39
CA ILE A 128 9.07 7.77 1.26
C ILE A 128 9.07 8.72 2.46
N ALA A 129 7.92 8.95 3.10
CA ALA A 129 7.86 9.75 4.34
C ALA A 129 8.56 9.04 5.51
N SER A 130 8.43 7.70 5.60
CA SER A 130 9.15 6.86 6.56
C SER A 130 10.67 6.95 6.33
N TYR A 131 11.11 6.80 5.08
CA TYR A 131 12.52 7.01 4.70
C TYR A 131 13.03 8.39 5.11
N TYR A 132 12.30 9.45 4.75
CA TYR A 132 12.69 10.82 5.04
C TYR A 132 12.78 11.12 6.55
N LEU A 133 11.91 10.50 7.36
CA LEU A 133 11.93 10.66 8.82
C LEU A 133 13.23 10.15 9.44
N GLY A 134 13.83 9.11 8.87
CA GLY A 134 15.13 8.57 9.28
C GLY A 134 16.30 9.30 8.65
N ALA A 135 16.32 9.35 7.32
CA ALA A 135 17.48 9.76 6.53
C ALA A 135 17.71 11.28 6.50
N ARG A 136 16.65 12.07 6.67
CA ARG A 136 16.66 13.55 6.62
C ARG A 136 17.17 14.16 5.31
N VAL A 137 17.27 13.38 4.25
CA VAL A 137 17.76 13.81 2.92
C VAL A 137 16.69 13.65 1.86
N LEU A 138 16.73 14.53 0.85
CA LEU A 138 15.96 14.41 -0.38
C LEU A 138 16.92 14.00 -1.48
N ASP A 139 17.00 12.70 -1.75
CA ASP A 139 17.94 12.12 -2.70
C ASP A 139 17.23 11.24 -3.74
N GLU A 140 18.00 10.68 -4.66
CA GLU A 140 17.49 9.77 -5.69
C GLU A 140 16.93 8.45 -5.13
N THR A 141 17.37 8.04 -3.93
CA THR A 141 16.87 6.84 -3.23
C THR A 141 15.37 6.94 -3.01
N MET A 142 14.84 8.14 -2.73
CA MET A 142 13.40 8.36 -2.57
C MET A 142 12.59 7.99 -3.81
N VAL A 143 13.14 8.20 -5.02
CA VAL A 143 12.46 7.81 -6.27
C VAL A 143 12.31 6.29 -6.31
N TRP A 144 13.36 5.56 -5.98
CA TRP A 144 13.33 4.10 -5.95
C TRP A 144 12.47 3.53 -4.81
N MET A 145 12.46 4.19 -3.65
CA MET A 145 11.56 3.90 -2.52
C MET A 145 10.09 4.01 -2.90
N PHE A 146 9.75 4.92 -3.82
CA PHE A 146 8.40 5.02 -4.36
C PHE A 146 8.18 3.98 -5.47
N VAL A 147 9.02 3.99 -6.49
CA VAL A 147 8.82 3.25 -7.75
C VAL A 147 8.77 1.75 -7.53
N LEU A 148 9.69 1.18 -6.73
CA LEU A 148 9.78 -0.28 -6.60
C LEU A 148 8.55 -0.86 -5.87
N PRO A 149 8.16 -0.42 -4.65
CA PRO A 149 6.91 -0.86 -4.05
C PRO A 149 5.68 -0.56 -4.91
N TYR A 150 5.66 0.58 -5.60
CA TYR A 150 4.55 0.96 -6.47
C TYR A 150 4.36 -0.04 -7.62
N LEU A 151 5.44 -0.40 -8.33
CA LEU A 151 5.41 -1.37 -9.41
C LEU A 151 4.94 -2.75 -8.91
N TYR A 152 5.39 -3.14 -7.71
CA TYR A 152 4.95 -4.39 -7.08
C TYR A 152 3.44 -4.40 -6.82
N PHE A 153 2.93 -3.37 -6.14
CA PHE A 153 1.52 -3.30 -5.75
C PHE A 153 0.59 -3.05 -6.93
N LEU A 154 1.01 -2.33 -7.95
CA LEU A 154 0.26 -2.18 -9.19
C LEU A 154 0.04 -3.54 -9.88
N GLY A 155 1.07 -4.39 -9.92
CA GLY A 155 0.92 -5.78 -10.41
C GLY A 155 -0.03 -6.61 -9.54
N SER A 156 0.05 -6.46 -8.21
CA SER A 156 -0.87 -7.11 -7.28
C SER A 156 -2.34 -6.72 -7.52
N ILE A 157 -2.64 -5.46 -7.86
CA ILE A 157 -4.00 -5.02 -8.24
C ILE A 157 -4.55 -5.86 -9.41
N PHE A 158 -3.76 -5.99 -10.48
CA PHE A 158 -4.18 -6.76 -11.66
C PHE A 158 -4.36 -8.24 -11.33
N PHE A 159 -3.44 -8.82 -10.58
CA PHE A 159 -3.55 -10.20 -10.12
C PHE A 159 -4.81 -10.44 -9.27
N VAL A 160 -5.04 -9.62 -8.25
CA VAL A 160 -6.20 -9.78 -7.36
C VAL A 160 -7.50 -9.64 -8.13
N LYS A 161 -7.56 -8.75 -9.14
CA LYS A 161 -8.69 -8.68 -10.06
C LYS A 161 -8.89 -10.00 -10.79
N THR A 162 -7.85 -10.60 -11.37
CA THR A 162 -7.96 -11.93 -12.02
C THR A 162 -8.36 -13.06 -11.08
N MET A 163 -8.14 -12.94 -9.76
CA MET A 163 -8.40 -14.03 -8.81
C MET A 163 -9.70 -13.89 -8.02
N ILE A 164 -10.21 -12.68 -7.82
CA ILE A 164 -11.37 -12.43 -6.96
C ILE A 164 -12.55 -11.88 -7.76
N ARG A 165 -12.35 -10.78 -8.48
CA ARG A 165 -13.45 -9.97 -9.04
C ARG A 165 -13.73 -10.30 -10.52
N GLU A 166 -12.68 -10.54 -11.29
CA GLU A 166 -12.65 -10.65 -12.75
C GLU A 166 -12.17 -12.03 -13.22
N LYS A 167 -12.58 -13.09 -12.50
CA LYS A 167 -11.99 -14.45 -12.57
C LYS A 167 -11.92 -15.11 -13.94
N LYS A 168 -12.76 -14.67 -14.88
CA LYS A 168 -12.87 -15.24 -16.24
C LYS A 168 -12.46 -14.23 -17.33
N SER A 169 -12.01 -13.05 -16.94
CA SER A 169 -11.70 -11.98 -17.90
C SER A 169 -10.35 -12.25 -18.57
N ARG A 170 -10.39 -12.56 -19.87
CA ARG A 170 -9.18 -12.67 -20.71
C ARG A 170 -8.42 -11.35 -20.77
N PHE A 171 -9.14 -10.22 -20.71
CA PHE A 171 -8.53 -8.90 -20.67
C PHE A 171 -7.65 -8.74 -19.42
N TYR A 172 -8.21 -8.92 -18.22
CA TYR A 172 -7.42 -8.78 -16.98
C TYR A 172 -6.32 -9.83 -16.86
N ARG A 173 -6.52 -11.03 -17.42
CA ARG A 173 -5.45 -12.04 -17.54
C ARG A 173 -4.28 -11.48 -18.34
N ASN A 174 -4.54 -11.01 -19.56
CA ASN A 174 -3.49 -10.54 -20.47
C ASN A 174 -2.78 -9.31 -19.88
N VAL A 175 -3.52 -8.39 -19.26
CA VAL A 175 -2.94 -7.24 -18.54
C VAL A 175 -2.04 -7.72 -17.40
N SER A 176 -2.52 -8.62 -16.55
CA SER A 176 -1.74 -9.16 -15.43
C SER A 176 -0.47 -9.87 -15.92
N TRP A 177 -0.60 -10.81 -16.86
CA TRP A 177 0.54 -11.57 -17.38
C TRP A 177 1.55 -10.69 -18.11
N GLY A 178 1.06 -9.81 -18.99
CA GLY A 178 1.89 -8.87 -19.72
C GLY A 178 2.64 -7.94 -18.78
N TYR A 179 1.97 -7.36 -17.79
CA TYR A 179 2.59 -6.49 -16.80
C TYR A 179 3.73 -7.19 -16.03
N HIS A 180 3.45 -8.35 -15.45
CA HIS A 180 4.46 -9.06 -14.66
C HIS A 180 5.62 -9.58 -15.52
N SER A 181 5.33 -10.07 -16.73
CA SER A 181 6.37 -10.56 -17.64
C SER A 181 7.27 -9.43 -18.12
N LEU A 182 6.67 -8.30 -18.50
CA LEU A 182 7.40 -7.12 -18.94
C LEU A 182 8.26 -6.55 -17.82
N LEU A 183 7.73 -6.48 -16.59
CA LEU A 183 8.47 -5.96 -15.45
C LEU A 183 9.72 -6.81 -15.14
N VAL A 184 9.59 -8.14 -15.14
CA VAL A 184 10.74 -9.05 -14.97
C VAL A 184 11.72 -8.89 -16.15
N ALA A 185 11.23 -8.85 -17.39
CA ALA A 185 12.08 -8.70 -18.57
C ALA A 185 12.86 -7.38 -18.58
N ILE A 186 12.23 -6.27 -18.16
CA ILE A 186 12.88 -4.96 -18.02
C ILE A 186 14.03 -5.05 -17.02
N PHE A 187 13.79 -5.60 -15.82
CA PHE A 187 14.87 -5.70 -14.83
C PHE A 187 16.02 -6.59 -15.31
N ILE A 188 15.75 -7.67 -16.05
CA ILE A 188 16.82 -8.48 -16.67
C ILE A 188 17.58 -7.67 -17.72
N MET A 189 16.86 -7.01 -18.63
CA MET A 189 17.43 -6.26 -19.75
C MET A 189 18.36 -5.12 -19.30
N PHE A 190 17.99 -4.42 -18.24
CA PHE A 190 18.77 -3.32 -17.67
C PHE A 190 19.82 -3.78 -16.63
N GLY A 191 20.02 -5.09 -16.45
CA GLY A 191 21.08 -5.60 -15.58
C GLY A 191 20.80 -5.52 -14.08
N TYR A 192 19.53 -5.59 -13.67
CA TYR A 192 19.09 -5.62 -12.27
C TYR A 192 18.62 -7.03 -11.85
N PRO A 193 19.50 -8.03 -11.73
CA PRO A 193 19.11 -9.42 -11.48
C PRO A 193 18.40 -9.63 -10.14
N LEU A 194 18.78 -8.88 -9.10
CA LEU A 194 18.10 -8.95 -7.80
C LEU A 194 16.67 -8.41 -7.85
N LEU A 195 16.45 -7.31 -8.60
CA LEU A 195 15.10 -6.80 -8.83
C LEU A 195 14.31 -7.76 -9.71
N ALA A 196 14.87 -8.35 -10.76
CA ALA A 196 14.17 -9.38 -11.52
C ALA A 196 13.74 -10.55 -10.61
N PHE A 197 14.67 -11.05 -9.78
CA PHE A 197 14.41 -12.12 -8.82
C PHE A 197 13.30 -11.78 -7.82
N ALA A 198 13.27 -10.55 -7.30
CA ALA A 198 12.23 -10.10 -6.38
C ALA A 198 10.82 -10.21 -6.98
N TYR A 199 10.66 -9.98 -8.29
CA TYR A 199 9.36 -9.93 -8.95
C TYR A 199 8.96 -11.24 -9.64
N VAL A 200 9.88 -12.18 -9.83
CA VAL A 200 9.59 -13.51 -10.41
C VAL A 200 8.46 -14.24 -9.67
N PRO A 201 8.42 -14.31 -8.33
CA PRO A 201 7.30 -14.98 -7.65
C PRO A 201 5.95 -14.34 -7.94
N SER A 202 5.91 -13.01 -8.20
CA SER A 202 4.71 -12.31 -8.64
C SER A 202 4.24 -12.74 -10.03
N LEU A 203 5.17 -12.94 -10.96
CA LEU A 203 4.88 -13.50 -12.27
C LEU A 203 4.39 -14.95 -12.18
N VAL A 204 5.11 -15.79 -11.41
CA VAL A 204 4.79 -17.21 -11.24
C VAL A 204 3.38 -17.37 -10.69
N ARG A 205 3.02 -16.65 -9.61
CA ARG A 205 1.66 -16.72 -9.06
C ARG A 205 0.61 -16.22 -10.04
N ALA A 206 0.90 -15.15 -10.80
CA ALA A 206 -0.04 -14.58 -11.76
C ALA A 206 -0.42 -15.56 -12.87
N VAL A 207 0.53 -16.37 -13.34
CA VAL A 207 0.28 -17.41 -14.35
C VAL A 207 -0.30 -18.67 -13.69
N ALA A 208 0.32 -19.17 -12.63
CA ALA A 208 -0.01 -20.45 -12.04
C ALA A 208 -1.41 -20.50 -11.41
N PHE A 209 -1.94 -19.37 -10.93
CA PHE A 209 -3.21 -19.32 -10.21
C PHE A 209 -4.40 -18.94 -11.11
N TYR A 210 -4.16 -18.37 -12.28
CA TYR A 210 -5.23 -17.93 -13.17
C TYR A 210 -6.21 -19.07 -13.49
N GLY A 211 -7.51 -18.79 -13.41
CA GLY A 211 -8.58 -19.75 -13.67
C GLY A 211 -8.81 -20.79 -12.57
N LYS A 212 -7.95 -20.87 -11.53
CA LYS A 212 -8.11 -21.80 -10.41
C LYS A 212 -9.05 -21.23 -9.35
N LYS A 213 -9.87 -22.11 -8.74
CA LYS A 213 -10.77 -21.76 -7.62
C LYS A 213 -10.00 -21.74 -6.29
N ILE A 214 -9.18 -20.72 -6.08
CA ILE A 214 -8.40 -20.55 -4.84
C ILE A 214 -9.20 -19.73 -3.82
N PRO A 215 -9.33 -20.17 -2.55
CA PRO A 215 -9.96 -19.39 -1.49
C PRO A 215 -9.28 -18.03 -1.27
N ILE A 216 -10.07 -16.99 -0.97
CA ILE A 216 -9.58 -15.61 -0.75
C ILE A 216 -8.51 -15.55 0.34
N VAL A 217 -8.66 -16.32 1.41
CA VAL A 217 -7.68 -16.38 2.50
C VAL A 217 -6.33 -16.89 2.01
N LYS A 218 -6.32 -17.95 1.17
CA LYS A 218 -5.07 -18.48 0.59
C LYS A 218 -4.41 -17.47 -0.35
N ILE A 219 -5.20 -16.75 -1.15
CA ILE A 219 -4.69 -15.64 -1.97
C ILE A 219 -4.03 -14.59 -1.08
N GLY A 220 -4.70 -14.18 0.00
CA GLY A 220 -4.15 -13.22 0.96
C GLY A 220 -2.83 -13.68 1.59
N ILE A 221 -2.73 -14.95 2.02
CA ILE A 221 -1.49 -15.52 2.58
C ILE A 221 -0.36 -15.48 1.55
N VAL A 222 -0.64 -15.85 0.29
CA VAL A 222 0.36 -15.81 -0.79
C VAL A 222 0.82 -14.38 -1.08
N GLU A 223 -0.10 -13.40 -1.10
CA GLU A 223 0.27 -11.99 -1.28
C GLU A 223 1.12 -11.47 -0.12
N ILE A 224 0.81 -11.87 1.12
CA ILE A 224 1.62 -11.51 2.29
C ILE A 224 3.02 -12.11 2.19
N ALA A 225 3.12 -13.42 1.94
CA ALA A 225 4.42 -14.09 1.79
C ALA A 225 5.26 -13.49 0.67
N ASN A 226 4.65 -13.21 -0.48
CA ASN A 226 5.29 -12.55 -1.61
C ASN A 226 5.73 -11.11 -1.26
N SER A 227 4.90 -10.37 -0.51
CA SER A 227 5.25 -9.02 -0.07
C SER A 227 6.43 -9.02 0.90
N VAL A 228 6.52 -9.98 1.82
CA VAL A 228 7.67 -10.14 2.73
C VAL A 228 8.94 -10.46 1.96
N PHE A 229 8.84 -11.36 0.98
CA PHE A 229 9.98 -11.70 0.11
C PHE A 229 10.47 -10.48 -0.69
N VAL A 230 9.55 -9.75 -1.33
CA VAL A 230 9.87 -8.51 -2.05
C VAL A 230 10.47 -7.47 -1.12
N LEU A 231 9.92 -7.26 0.08
CA LEU A 231 10.48 -6.36 1.09
C LEU A 231 11.94 -6.70 1.39
N GLY A 232 12.27 -7.98 1.58
CA GLY A 232 13.64 -8.43 1.82
C GLY A 232 14.58 -8.10 0.66
N CYS A 233 14.18 -8.43 -0.58
CA CYS A 233 15.01 -8.14 -1.76
C CYS A 233 15.18 -6.64 -2.01
N LEU A 234 14.10 -5.85 -1.86
CA LEU A 234 14.16 -4.40 -2.04
C LEU A 234 15.01 -3.74 -0.94
N SER A 235 14.87 -4.19 0.31
CA SER A 235 15.69 -3.70 1.42
C SER A 235 17.17 -3.96 1.14
N TRP A 236 17.52 -5.19 0.72
CA TRP A 236 18.90 -5.50 0.34
C TRP A 236 19.39 -4.62 -0.81
N TYR A 237 18.59 -4.48 -1.88
CA TYR A 237 18.96 -3.73 -3.07
C TYR A 237 19.21 -2.24 -2.79
N LEU A 238 18.44 -1.64 -1.87
CA LEU A 238 18.46 -0.20 -1.62
C LEU A 238 19.34 0.19 -0.43
N PHE A 239 19.74 -0.78 0.39
CA PHE A 239 20.66 -0.59 1.50
C PHE A 239 22.13 -0.86 1.12
N SER A 240 22.36 -1.65 0.07
CA SER A 240 23.71 -1.97 -0.46
C SER A 240 24.21 -0.88 -1.39
#